data_AF-A0A436EVN0-F1
#
_entry.id   AF-A0A436EVN0-F1
#
_cell.length_a   1.000
_cell.length_b   1.000
_cell.length_c   1.000
_cell.angle_alpha   90.00
_cell.angle_beta   90.00
_cell.angle_gamma   90.00
#
_symmetry.space_group_name_H-M   'P 1'
#
loop_
_entity.id
_entity.type
_entity.pdbx_description
1 polymer ?
#
loop_
_entity_poly.entity_id
_entity_poly.type
_entity_poly.pdbx_seq_one_letter_code
_entity_poly.pdbx_strand_id
1 'polypeptide(L)'
;IDRGITLATTGGAINVVNAATVLGVSGPIVGAGAFRKDGAGTLVLSGNNTYTGITTVTGGILRAGSSSAIGAGGFGLNNTAGVALDLNNFSTSISYLNGGGAIGGNVTLGTATLTIASNVSAAGFAGAISGSGGIIKGGTVTQALSGCASSYTGSTTVRGGVLQVSCLANGGVNSAIGASSSAAANLVLTGGTLQYVGTGDSTDRLFTLGASAGSRLESSGTGAIAFTNTGAIAFSALGTSQTLALGGTNTGNNSLAAQITNNGAGVTSLTKDGAGTWILNNQNSSYAGITTINGGVLG
;
A
#
# COMPACT_ATOMS: atom_id res chain seq x y z
N ILE A 1 -2.83 -20.75 -24.89
CA ILE A 1 -2.51 -19.88 -26.06
C ILE A 1 -1.05 -19.45 -25.94
N ASP A 2 -0.20 -19.89 -26.85
CA ASP A 2 1.24 -19.62 -26.91
C ASP A 2 1.61 -18.49 -27.89
N ARG A 3 0.69 -18.12 -28.79
CA ARG A 3 0.83 -16.95 -29.67
C ARG A 3 0.69 -15.65 -28.88
N GLY A 4 1.52 -14.66 -29.22
CA GLY A 4 1.44 -13.33 -28.63
C GLY A 4 0.19 -12.55 -29.05
N ILE A 5 -0.17 -11.54 -28.24
CA ILE A 5 -1.30 -10.63 -28.44
C ILE A 5 -0.77 -9.20 -28.47
N THR A 6 -1.20 -8.40 -29.45
CA THR A 6 -0.92 -6.96 -29.49
C THR A 6 -2.18 -6.18 -29.19
N LEU A 7 -2.17 -5.37 -28.13
CA LEU A 7 -3.25 -4.47 -27.77
C LEU A 7 -3.10 -3.15 -28.55
N ALA A 8 -3.99 -2.94 -29.53
CA ALA A 8 -4.16 -1.67 -30.21
C ALA A 8 -4.71 -0.59 -29.25
N THR A 9 -4.75 0.66 -29.68
CA THR A 9 -5.18 1.80 -28.84
C THR A 9 -6.60 1.65 -28.27
N THR A 10 -7.49 0.94 -28.97
CA THR A 10 -8.85 0.60 -28.52
C THR A 10 -8.89 -0.47 -27.43
N GLY A 11 -7.75 -1.12 -27.15
CA GLY A 11 -7.62 -2.19 -26.17
C GLY A 11 -8.06 -3.56 -26.69
N GLY A 12 -8.18 -4.51 -25.76
CA GLY A 12 -8.61 -5.88 -26.03
C GLY A 12 -9.17 -6.55 -24.78
N ALA A 13 -9.94 -7.62 -24.98
CA ALA A 13 -10.54 -8.37 -23.89
C ALA A 13 -10.38 -9.88 -24.08
N ILE A 14 -10.24 -10.60 -22.98
CA ILE A 14 -10.37 -12.05 -22.92
C ILE A 14 -11.53 -12.39 -21.98
N ASN A 15 -12.52 -13.09 -22.51
CA ASN A 15 -13.69 -13.54 -21.78
C ASN A 15 -13.58 -15.04 -21.47
N VAL A 16 -13.53 -15.41 -20.20
CA VAL A 16 -13.57 -16.81 -19.74
C VAL A 16 -14.91 -17.05 -19.08
N VAL A 17 -15.92 -17.42 -19.86
CA VAL A 17 -17.33 -17.39 -19.44
C VAL A 17 -17.62 -18.36 -18.29
N ASN A 18 -17.18 -19.62 -18.43
CA ASN A 18 -17.52 -20.68 -17.48
C ASN A 18 -16.65 -20.58 -16.22
N ALA A 19 -17.30 -20.53 -15.06
CA ALA A 19 -16.66 -20.38 -13.75
C ALA A 19 -15.64 -21.49 -13.43
N ALA A 20 -15.87 -22.72 -13.90
CA ALA A 20 -14.97 -23.85 -13.67
C ALA A 20 -13.76 -23.87 -14.62
N THR A 21 -13.74 -23.00 -15.64
CA THR A 21 -12.66 -22.98 -16.64
C THR A 21 -11.47 -22.18 -16.14
N VAL A 22 -10.28 -22.77 -16.33
CA VAL A 22 -8.99 -22.09 -16.22
C VAL A 22 -8.36 -22.03 -17.61
N LEU A 23 -8.21 -20.84 -18.16
CA LEU A 23 -7.57 -20.61 -19.45
C LEU A 23 -6.13 -20.10 -19.25
N GLY A 24 -5.14 -20.82 -19.80
CA GLY A 24 -3.74 -20.39 -19.80
C GLY A 24 -3.33 -19.66 -21.08
N VAL A 25 -2.69 -18.50 -20.92
CA VAL A 25 -2.06 -17.72 -22.01
C VAL A 25 -0.58 -17.51 -21.67
N SER A 26 0.29 -18.15 -22.44
CA SER A 26 1.75 -18.10 -22.29
C SER A 26 2.43 -17.19 -23.32
N GLY A 27 1.74 -16.82 -24.41
CA GLY A 27 2.25 -15.82 -25.35
C GLY A 27 2.30 -14.41 -24.73
N PRO A 28 3.26 -13.55 -25.13
CA PRO A 28 3.38 -12.20 -24.59
C PRO A 28 2.22 -11.30 -25.07
N ILE A 29 1.74 -10.44 -24.18
CA ILE A 29 0.79 -9.37 -24.45
C ILE A 29 1.57 -8.04 -24.47
N VAL A 30 1.48 -7.30 -25.57
CA VAL A 30 2.24 -6.06 -25.81
C VAL A 30 1.33 -4.93 -26.29
N GLY A 31 1.83 -3.69 -26.32
CA GLY A 31 1.12 -2.53 -26.86
C GLY A 31 0.58 -1.56 -25.80
N ALA A 32 0.02 -0.44 -26.24
CA ALA A 32 -0.42 0.64 -25.34
C ALA A 32 -1.91 0.53 -24.92
N GLY A 33 -2.67 -0.36 -25.57
CA GLY A 33 -4.10 -0.53 -25.31
C GLY A 33 -4.43 -1.05 -23.92
N ALA A 34 -5.64 -0.76 -23.46
CA ALA A 34 -6.19 -1.36 -22.25
C ALA A 34 -6.43 -2.87 -22.43
N PHE A 35 -6.22 -3.65 -21.38
CA PHE A 35 -6.54 -5.07 -21.33
C PHE A 35 -7.70 -5.33 -20.39
N ARG A 36 -8.70 -6.12 -20.83
CA ARG A 36 -9.85 -6.48 -19.99
C ARG A 36 -9.99 -8.00 -19.82
N LYS A 37 -10.19 -8.44 -18.58
CA LYS A 37 -10.60 -9.80 -18.24
C LYS A 37 -12.09 -9.82 -17.89
N ASP A 38 -12.87 -10.53 -18.70
CA ASP A 38 -14.31 -10.73 -18.54
C ASP A 38 -14.64 -12.21 -18.20
N GLY A 39 -15.88 -12.47 -17.78
CA GLY A 39 -16.40 -13.83 -17.53
C GLY A 39 -15.98 -14.44 -16.18
N ALA A 40 -16.74 -15.42 -15.68
CA ALA A 40 -16.62 -15.91 -14.32
C ALA A 40 -15.39 -16.82 -14.06
N GLY A 41 -14.78 -17.37 -15.11
CA GLY A 41 -13.65 -18.28 -15.01
C GLY A 41 -12.32 -17.58 -14.71
N THR A 42 -11.27 -18.39 -14.62
CA THR A 42 -9.89 -17.93 -14.36
C THR A 42 -9.11 -17.79 -15.65
N LEU A 43 -8.45 -16.64 -15.83
CA LEU A 43 -7.43 -16.44 -16.85
C LEU A 43 -6.05 -16.42 -16.19
N VAL A 44 -5.17 -17.33 -16.59
CA VAL A 44 -3.77 -17.36 -16.17
C VAL A 44 -2.91 -16.75 -17.26
N LEU A 45 -2.21 -15.66 -16.96
CA LEU A 45 -1.21 -15.08 -17.85
C LEU A 45 0.18 -15.53 -17.38
N SER A 46 1.00 -16.09 -18.27
CA SER A 46 2.36 -16.54 -17.93
C SER A 46 3.44 -15.95 -18.84
N GLY A 47 3.03 -15.32 -19.94
CA GLY A 47 3.95 -14.66 -20.87
C GLY A 47 4.67 -13.45 -20.27
N ASN A 48 5.74 -13.03 -20.93
CA ASN A 48 6.43 -11.79 -20.59
C ASN A 48 5.67 -10.60 -21.17
N ASN A 49 4.74 -10.05 -20.39
CA ASN A 49 3.81 -9.03 -20.86
C ASN A 49 4.40 -7.62 -20.65
N THR A 50 4.42 -6.82 -21.71
CA THR A 50 5.01 -5.47 -21.71
C THR A 50 4.01 -4.38 -22.08
N TYR A 51 2.72 -4.70 -22.14
CA TYR A 51 1.68 -3.71 -22.39
C TYR A 51 1.61 -2.69 -21.25
N THR A 52 1.32 -1.44 -21.61
CA THR A 52 1.35 -0.29 -20.68
C THR A 52 -0.03 0.27 -20.35
N GLY A 53 -1.06 -0.10 -21.11
CA GLY A 53 -2.44 0.27 -20.83
C GLY A 53 -2.96 -0.37 -19.54
N ILE A 54 -4.05 0.17 -19.02
CA ILE A 54 -4.70 -0.34 -17.81
C ILE A 54 -5.17 -1.79 -17.99
N THR A 55 -4.98 -2.62 -16.96
CA THR A 55 -5.64 -3.92 -16.84
C THR A 55 -6.92 -3.76 -16.04
N THR A 56 -8.07 -4.22 -16.55
CA THR A 56 -9.35 -4.22 -15.82
C THR A 56 -9.91 -5.63 -15.71
N VAL A 57 -10.25 -6.07 -14.50
CA VAL A 57 -10.99 -7.33 -14.29
C VAL A 57 -12.43 -6.99 -13.95
N THR A 58 -13.34 -7.36 -14.83
CA THR A 58 -14.79 -7.13 -14.65
C THR A 58 -15.52 -8.37 -14.15
N GLY A 59 -14.92 -9.55 -14.34
CA GLY A 59 -15.45 -10.84 -13.95
C GLY A 59 -14.36 -11.88 -13.71
N GLY A 60 -14.60 -12.76 -12.72
CA GLY A 60 -13.74 -13.90 -12.41
C GLY A 60 -12.34 -13.51 -11.96
N ILE A 61 -11.37 -14.40 -12.19
CA ILE A 61 -10.02 -14.28 -11.65
C ILE A 61 -9.03 -13.99 -12.78
N LEU A 62 -8.19 -12.96 -12.62
CA LEU A 62 -6.94 -12.83 -13.37
C LEU A 62 -5.80 -13.32 -12.48
N ARG A 63 -5.14 -14.40 -12.89
CA ARG A 63 -4.06 -15.05 -12.15
C ARG A 63 -2.71 -14.85 -12.83
N ALA A 64 -1.70 -14.48 -12.06
CA ALA A 64 -0.32 -14.47 -12.53
C ALA A 64 0.27 -15.90 -12.57
N GLY A 65 0.96 -16.21 -13.66
CA GLY A 65 1.76 -17.43 -13.83
C GLY A 65 3.26 -17.15 -13.97
N SER A 66 3.68 -15.89 -13.86
CA SER A 66 5.07 -15.43 -13.83
C SER A 66 5.14 -14.02 -13.22
N SER A 67 6.32 -13.54 -12.85
CA SER A 67 6.52 -12.17 -12.32
C SER A 67 6.29 -11.07 -13.36
N SER A 68 6.34 -11.41 -14.65
CA SER A 68 6.03 -10.51 -15.77
C SER A 68 4.67 -10.76 -16.41
N ALA A 69 3.78 -11.51 -15.73
CA ALA A 69 2.45 -11.84 -16.20
C ALA A 69 1.50 -10.64 -16.28
N ILE A 70 1.71 -9.62 -15.45
CA ILE A 70 0.84 -8.44 -15.39
C ILE A 70 1.62 -7.26 -15.96
N GLY A 71 1.02 -6.53 -16.91
CA GLY A 71 1.62 -5.33 -17.49
C GLY A 71 1.81 -4.21 -16.45
N ALA A 72 2.74 -3.29 -16.72
CA ALA A 72 3.15 -2.24 -15.78
C ALA A 72 2.14 -1.07 -15.63
N GLY A 73 1.04 -1.11 -16.40
CA GLY A 73 -0.01 -0.09 -16.37
C GLY A 73 -0.78 -0.03 -15.05
N GLY A 74 -1.87 0.74 -15.04
CA GLY A 74 -2.83 0.70 -13.93
C GLY A 74 -3.53 -0.65 -13.81
N PHE A 75 -4.10 -0.93 -12.65
CA PHE A 75 -4.89 -2.14 -12.41
C PHE A 75 -6.23 -1.78 -11.77
N GLY A 76 -7.34 -2.16 -12.41
CA GLY A 76 -8.71 -1.93 -11.98
C GLY A 76 -9.45 -3.24 -11.68
N LEU A 77 -10.18 -3.28 -10.59
CA LEU A 77 -11.03 -4.41 -10.18
C LEU A 77 -12.47 -3.91 -10.00
N ASN A 78 -13.45 -4.53 -10.65
CA ASN A 78 -14.85 -4.20 -10.37
C ASN A 78 -15.25 -4.68 -8.96
N ASN A 79 -16.10 -3.91 -8.28
CA ASN A 79 -16.73 -4.32 -7.02
C ASN A 79 -17.84 -5.35 -7.27
N THR A 80 -17.45 -6.53 -7.74
CA THR A 80 -18.34 -7.64 -8.10
C THR A 80 -17.83 -8.92 -7.45
N ALA A 81 -18.75 -9.72 -6.93
CA ALA A 81 -18.41 -11.00 -6.29
C ALA A 81 -17.63 -11.90 -7.25
N GLY A 82 -16.56 -12.52 -6.74
CA GLY A 82 -15.67 -13.39 -7.54
C GLY A 82 -14.66 -12.66 -8.42
N VAL A 83 -14.70 -11.32 -8.53
CA VAL A 83 -13.63 -10.56 -9.19
C VAL A 83 -12.40 -10.55 -8.30
N ALA A 84 -11.28 -11.02 -8.83
CA ALA A 84 -10.00 -10.99 -8.12
C ALA A 84 -8.77 -10.90 -9.04
N LEU A 85 -7.73 -10.26 -8.51
CA LEU A 85 -6.35 -10.44 -8.94
C LEU A 85 -5.70 -11.49 -8.01
N ASP A 86 -5.20 -12.57 -8.58
CA ASP A 86 -4.46 -13.61 -7.87
C ASP A 86 -2.99 -13.57 -8.32
N LEU A 87 -2.11 -13.04 -7.47
CA LEU A 87 -0.67 -12.96 -7.78
C LEU A 87 0.02 -14.31 -7.71
N ASN A 88 -0.58 -15.31 -7.06
CA ASN A 88 -0.08 -16.68 -7.04
C ASN A 88 1.43 -16.75 -6.74
N ASN A 89 1.88 -16.00 -5.73
CA ASN A 89 3.27 -15.91 -5.26
C ASN A 89 4.25 -15.17 -6.20
N PHE A 90 3.80 -14.62 -7.32
CA PHE A 90 4.63 -13.83 -8.22
C PHE A 90 4.56 -12.34 -7.88
N SER A 91 5.65 -11.80 -7.36
CA SER A 91 5.79 -10.35 -7.15
C SER A 91 5.64 -9.60 -8.46
N THR A 92 4.87 -8.51 -8.42
CA THR A 92 4.54 -7.70 -9.59
C THR A 92 4.56 -6.21 -9.26
N SER A 93 4.67 -5.38 -10.30
CA SER A 93 4.66 -3.93 -10.18
C SER A 93 3.61 -3.36 -11.11
N ILE A 94 2.73 -2.53 -10.56
CA ILE A 94 1.69 -1.80 -11.29
C ILE A 94 1.84 -0.30 -11.04
N SER A 95 1.30 0.51 -11.95
CA SER A 95 1.30 1.96 -11.78
C SER A 95 0.39 2.35 -10.60
N TYR A 96 -0.89 1.99 -10.63
CA TYR A 96 -1.85 2.27 -9.56
C TYR A 96 -2.87 1.14 -9.42
N LEU A 97 -3.51 1.04 -8.26
CA LEU A 97 -4.59 0.10 -7.99
C LEU A 97 -5.91 0.85 -7.80
N ASN A 98 -6.96 0.43 -8.49
CA ASN A 98 -8.27 1.09 -8.48
C ASN A 98 -9.44 0.10 -8.31
N GLY A 99 -10.52 0.57 -7.71
CA GLY A 99 -11.80 -0.14 -7.64
C GLY A 99 -11.90 -1.05 -6.42
N GLY A 100 -12.52 -2.21 -6.59
CA GLY A 100 -12.88 -3.12 -5.51
C GLY A 100 -13.95 -2.53 -4.59
N GLY A 101 -14.27 -3.27 -3.53
CA GLY A 101 -15.18 -2.83 -2.48
C GLY A 101 -15.70 -4.01 -1.65
N ALA A 102 -16.79 -3.78 -0.92
CA ALA A 102 -17.35 -4.76 0.01
C ALA A 102 -17.93 -6.03 -0.68
N ILE A 103 -18.24 -5.96 -1.98
CA ILE A 103 -18.84 -7.08 -2.72
C ILE A 103 -17.75 -7.95 -3.36
N GLY A 104 -16.65 -7.34 -3.81
CA GLY A 104 -15.53 -8.05 -4.40
C GLY A 104 -14.50 -7.11 -5.03
N GLY A 105 -13.76 -7.64 -6.01
CA GLY A 105 -12.60 -6.95 -6.54
C GLY A 105 -11.44 -6.98 -5.55
N ASN A 106 -11.06 -8.18 -5.14
CA ASN A 106 -10.03 -8.41 -4.13
C ASN A 106 -8.66 -8.71 -4.77
N VAL A 107 -7.60 -8.57 -3.99
CA VAL A 107 -6.24 -8.99 -4.37
C VAL A 107 -5.80 -10.13 -3.46
N THR A 108 -5.34 -11.24 -4.03
CA THR A 108 -4.70 -12.34 -3.30
C THR A 108 -3.22 -12.36 -3.64
N LEU A 109 -2.36 -12.09 -2.65
CA LEU A 109 -0.91 -11.99 -2.85
C LEU A 109 -0.23 -13.37 -2.92
N GLY A 110 -0.75 -14.37 -2.20
CA GLY A 110 0.08 -15.51 -1.83
C GLY A 110 1.27 -15.02 -1.00
N THR A 111 2.49 -15.41 -1.35
CA THR A 111 3.75 -14.87 -0.77
C THR A 111 4.30 -13.66 -1.53
N ALA A 112 3.61 -13.17 -2.57
CA ALA A 112 4.12 -12.14 -3.47
C ALA A 112 4.19 -10.74 -2.83
N THR A 113 5.08 -9.90 -3.33
CA THR A 113 5.03 -8.46 -3.08
C THR A 113 4.34 -7.75 -4.23
N LEU A 114 3.29 -6.97 -3.94
CA LEU A 114 2.69 -6.04 -4.89
C LEU A 114 3.32 -4.66 -4.73
N THR A 115 3.99 -4.18 -5.77
CA THR A 115 4.53 -2.82 -5.83
C THR A 115 3.58 -1.90 -6.58
N ILE A 116 3.23 -0.77 -5.98
CA ILE A 116 2.38 0.28 -6.55
C ILE A 116 3.23 1.55 -6.66
N ALA A 117 3.53 1.99 -7.88
CA ALA A 117 4.53 3.05 -8.13
C ALA A 117 4.04 4.19 -9.03
N SER A 118 2.82 4.69 -8.79
CA SER A 118 2.20 5.72 -9.62
C SER A 118 2.98 7.04 -9.57
N ASN A 119 3.17 7.66 -10.73
CA ASN A 119 3.76 9.00 -10.88
C ASN A 119 2.86 9.95 -11.68
N VAL A 120 1.62 9.55 -11.97
CA VAL A 120 0.73 10.28 -12.89
C VAL A 120 -0.51 10.83 -12.19
N SER A 121 -1.26 10.00 -11.48
CA SER A 121 -2.52 10.40 -10.84
C SER A 121 -2.83 9.54 -9.62
N ALA A 122 -3.55 10.14 -8.67
CA ALA A 122 -4.00 9.46 -7.47
C ALA A 122 -5.05 8.39 -7.82
N ALA A 123 -5.07 7.30 -7.04
CA ALA A 123 -6.03 6.21 -7.22
C ALA A 123 -6.52 5.68 -5.86
N GLY A 124 -7.70 5.07 -5.86
CA GLY A 124 -8.30 4.49 -4.66
C GLY A 124 -8.76 3.05 -4.88
N PHE A 125 -8.44 2.20 -3.91
CA PHE A 125 -8.82 0.79 -3.88
C PHE A 125 -9.53 0.45 -2.57
N ALA A 126 -10.73 -0.09 -2.67
CA ALA A 126 -11.62 -0.41 -1.55
C ALA A 126 -11.79 -1.93 -1.33
N GLY A 127 -11.23 -2.77 -2.21
CA GLY A 127 -11.26 -4.23 -2.04
C GLY A 127 -10.33 -4.71 -0.93
N ALA A 128 -10.49 -5.97 -0.53
CA ALA A 128 -9.60 -6.61 0.43
C ALA A 128 -8.31 -7.11 -0.24
N ILE A 129 -7.19 -7.03 0.47
CA ILE A 129 -5.91 -7.64 0.10
C ILE A 129 -5.60 -8.76 1.10
N SER A 130 -5.24 -9.95 0.63
CA SER A 130 -4.95 -11.14 1.47
C SER A 130 -3.66 -11.86 1.07
N GLY A 131 -3.17 -12.76 1.93
CA GLY A 131 -1.96 -13.56 1.70
C GLY A 131 -0.83 -13.25 2.69
N SER A 132 0.26 -14.01 2.65
CA SER A 132 1.43 -13.75 3.52
C SER A 132 2.41 -12.72 2.94
N GLY A 133 2.22 -12.36 1.67
CA GLY A 133 2.97 -11.34 0.96
C GLY A 133 2.75 -9.91 1.47
N GLY A 134 3.47 -8.96 0.88
CA GLY A 134 3.50 -7.56 1.31
C GLY A 134 3.15 -6.55 0.23
N ILE A 135 3.07 -5.29 0.63
CA ILE A 135 2.81 -4.15 -0.25
C ILE A 135 3.99 -3.19 -0.21
N ILE A 136 4.41 -2.71 -1.38
CA ILE A 136 5.33 -1.58 -1.51
C ILE A 136 4.59 -0.43 -2.20
N LYS A 137 4.40 0.68 -1.48
CA LYS A 137 3.98 1.95 -2.06
C LYS A 137 5.21 2.78 -2.42
N GLY A 138 5.44 2.96 -3.72
CA GLY A 138 6.44 3.87 -4.29
C GLY A 138 5.79 4.97 -5.12
N GLY A 139 6.56 5.58 -6.01
CA GLY A 139 6.10 6.70 -6.84
C GLY A 139 5.80 7.97 -6.04
N THR A 140 5.30 9.02 -6.70
CA THR A 140 5.18 10.37 -6.10
C THR A 140 3.76 10.74 -5.69
N VAL A 141 2.74 10.03 -6.17
CA VAL A 141 1.33 10.40 -5.95
C VAL A 141 0.66 9.57 -4.84
N THR A 142 -0.60 9.88 -4.54
CA THR A 142 -1.41 9.17 -3.54
C THR A 142 -1.96 7.85 -4.08
N GLN A 143 -1.78 6.77 -3.33
CA GLN A 143 -2.60 5.55 -3.43
C GLN A 143 -3.43 5.44 -2.17
N ALA A 144 -4.76 5.49 -2.30
CA ALA A 144 -5.67 5.24 -1.20
C ALA A 144 -6.00 3.74 -1.13
N LEU A 145 -5.87 3.16 0.06
CA LEU A 145 -6.37 1.85 0.43
C LEU A 145 -7.45 2.05 1.49
N SER A 146 -8.71 1.91 1.10
CA SER A 146 -9.87 2.07 2.00
C SER A 146 -10.50 0.74 2.41
N GLY A 147 -10.04 -0.38 1.87
CA GLY A 147 -10.51 -1.73 2.19
C GLY A 147 -10.05 -2.20 3.58
N CYS A 148 -10.90 -2.00 4.58
CA CYS A 148 -10.61 -2.35 5.98
C CYS A 148 -10.59 -3.86 6.28
N ALA A 149 -11.04 -4.69 5.34
CA ALA A 149 -11.01 -6.15 5.47
C ALA A 149 -9.70 -6.78 4.95
N SER A 150 -8.66 -5.98 4.64
CA SER A 150 -7.39 -6.54 4.20
C SER A 150 -6.72 -7.31 5.33
N SER A 151 -6.28 -8.53 5.02
CA SER A 151 -5.82 -9.56 5.96
C SER A 151 -4.40 -10.05 5.66
N TYR A 152 -3.69 -9.40 4.73
CA TYR A 152 -2.33 -9.82 4.41
C TYR A 152 -1.38 -9.62 5.60
N THR A 153 -0.42 -10.52 5.78
CA THR A 153 0.46 -10.52 6.97
C THR A 153 1.89 -10.07 6.68
N GLY A 154 2.27 -9.89 5.42
CA GLY A 154 3.57 -9.32 5.06
C GLY A 154 3.64 -7.82 5.33
N SER A 155 4.83 -7.26 5.16
CA SER A 155 5.08 -5.85 5.47
C SER A 155 4.42 -4.90 4.48
N THR A 156 4.09 -3.70 4.98
CA THR A 156 3.73 -2.53 4.19
C THR A 156 4.90 -1.57 4.21
N THR A 157 5.50 -1.32 3.04
CA THR A 157 6.60 -0.36 2.90
C THR A 157 6.14 0.86 2.12
N VAL A 158 6.28 2.05 2.70
CA VAL A 158 6.01 3.34 2.06
C VAL A 158 7.34 4.00 1.70
N ARG A 159 7.76 3.82 0.44
CA ARG A 159 9.02 4.33 -0.12
C ARG A 159 8.88 5.73 -0.71
N GLY A 160 7.68 6.14 -1.11
CA GLY A 160 7.43 7.45 -1.73
C GLY A 160 5.95 7.78 -1.89
N GLY A 161 5.68 9.07 -2.11
CA GLY A 161 4.32 9.61 -2.24
C GLY A 161 3.50 9.37 -0.98
N VAL A 162 2.18 9.22 -1.13
CA VAL A 162 1.26 9.02 -0.01
C VAL A 162 0.58 7.66 -0.11
N LEU A 163 0.65 6.86 0.95
CA LEU A 163 -0.27 5.76 1.21
C LEU A 163 -1.39 6.31 2.10
N GLN A 164 -2.56 6.55 1.53
CA GLN A 164 -3.72 7.04 2.27
C GLN A 164 -4.57 5.87 2.77
N VAL A 165 -4.99 5.89 4.04
CA VAL A 165 -5.76 4.81 4.67
C VAL A 165 -6.93 5.36 5.48
N SER A 166 -8.09 4.70 5.41
CA SER A 166 -9.29 5.10 6.17
C SER A 166 -9.47 4.36 7.49
N CYS A 167 -8.68 3.32 7.73
CA CYS A 167 -8.73 2.45 8.91
C CYS A 167 -7.36 1.85 9.18
N LEU A 168 -6.97 1.86 10.45
CA LEU A 168 -5.65 1.48 10.93
C LEU A 168 -5.80 0.86 12.32
N ALA A 169 -6.29 -0.37 12.36
CA ALA A 169 -6.47 -1.13 13.60
C ALA A 169 -5.13 -1.53 14.25
N ASN A 170 -5.18 -2.35 15.30
CA ASN A 170 -3.99 -2.98 15.90
C ASN A 170 -3.35 -4.04 14.99
N GLY A 171 -2.07 -4.34 15.25
CA GLY A 171 -1.37 -5.47 14.66
C GLY A 171 -2.10 -6.79 14.92
N GLY A 172 -2.06 -7.71 13.95
CA GLY A 172 -2.85 -8.95 13.98
C GLY A 172 -4.32 -8.77 13.62
N VAL A 173 -4.82 -7.53 13.51
CA VAL A 173 -6.21 -7.23 13.13
C VAL A 173 -6.25 -6.68 11.71
N ASN A 174 -7.25 -7.12 10.94
CA ASN A 174 -7.50 -6.61 9.59
C ASN A 174 -7.65 -5.10 9.58
N SER A 175 -7.01 -4.45 8.61
CA SER A 175 -7.02 -3.00 8.42
C SER A 175 -6.72 -2.67 6.96
N ALA A 176 -6.67 -1.39 6.58
CA ALA A 176 -6.24 -1.01 5.24
C ALA A 176 -4.81 -1.48 4.89
N ILE A 177 -3.95 -1.68 5.90
CA ILE A 177 -2.56 -2.14 5.74
C ILE A 177 -2.35 -3.59 6.20
N GLY A 178 -3.41 -4.40 6.12
CA GLY A 178 -3.35 -5.83 6.43
C GLY A 178 -3.48 -6.14 7.92
N ALA A 179 -3.09 -7.36 8.27
CA ALA A 179 -3.18 -7.96 9.61
C ALA A 179 -1.81 -8.45 10.11
N SER A 180 -0.71 -7.89 9.60
CA SER A 180 0.63 -8.12 10.13
C SER A 180 0.71 -7.76 11.63
N SER A 181 1.63 -8.40 12.37
CA SER A 181 1.80 -8.16 13.82
C SER A 181 2.23 -6.72 14.11
N SER A 182 2.24 -6.31 15.38
CA SER A 182 2.65 -4.97 15.81
C SER A 182 4.15 -4.70 15.73
N ALA A 183 4.96 -5.66 15.25
CA ALA A 183 6.41 -5.51 15.13
C ALA A 183 6.80 -4.38 14.15
N ALA A 184 7.86 -3.64 14.50
CA ALA A 184 8.33 -2.48 13.73
C ALA A 184 8.69 -2.80 12.26
N ALA A 185 9.06 -4.04 11.96
CA ALA A 185 9.40 -4.49 10.60
C ALA A 185 8.20 -4.54 9.65
N ASN A 186 6.96 -4.46 10.15
CA ASN A 186 5.76 -4.63 9.35
C ASN A 186 5.22 -3.33 8.76
N LEU A 187 5.51 -2.17 9.36
CA LEU A 187 5.25 -0.86 8.79
C LEU A 187 6.59 -0.14 8.61
N VAL A 188 7.00 0.05 7.36
CA VAL A 188 8.32 0.61 7.02
C VAL A 188 8.14 1.89 6.24
N LEU A 189 8.63 3.01 6.77
CA LEU A 189 8.58 4.33 6.12
C LEU A 189 10.00 4.69 5.68
N THR A 190 10.28 4.67 4.38
CA THR A 190 11.62 4.95 3.83
C THR A 190 11.59 6.10 2.82
N GLY A 191 10.76 7.10 3.05
CA GLY A 191 10.67 8.31 2.22
C GLY A 191 9.29 8.68 1.68
N GLY A 192 8.23 8.01 2.12
CA GLY A 192 6.87 8.47 1.86
C GLY A 192 6.02 8.63 3.12
N THR A 193 4.77 9.01 2.89
CA THR A 193 3.79 9.35 3.92
C THR A 193 2.77 8.23 4.10
N LEU A 194 2.57 7.78 5.33
CA LEU A 194 1.32 7.11 5.72
C LEU A 194 0.34 8.17 6.18
N GLN A 195 -0.77 8.36 5.47
CA GLN A 195 -1.80 9.35 5.77
C GLN A 195 -3.09 8.67 6.22
N TYR A 196 -3.48 8.87 7.48
CA TYR A 196 -4.76 8.44 8.00
C TYR A 196 -5.85 9.48 7.69
N VAL A 197 -6.98 9.04 7.12
CA VAL A 197 -8.14 9.89 6.75
C VAL A 197 -9.47 9.40 7.35
N GLY A 198 -9.43 8.50 8.32
CA GLY A 198 -10.63 7.91 8.92
C GLY A 198 -11.32 8.79 9.95
N THR A 199 -12.33 8.22 10.61
CA THR A 199 -13.21 8.90 11.59
C THR A 199 -12.72 8.82 13.03
N GLY A 200 -11.50 8.31 13.25
CA GLY A 200 -10.92 8.02 14.55
C GLY A 200 -10.55 6.54 14.66
N ASP A 201 -9.34 6.25 15.13
CA ASP A 201 -8.84 4.88 15.31
C ASP A 201 -7.67 4.85 16.30
N SER A 202 -7.23 3.65 16.67
CA SER A 202 -6.01 3.41 17.43
C SER A 202 -5.26 2.21 16.90
N THR A 203 -3.93 2.27 16.93
CA THR A 203 -3.06 1.20 16.49
C THR A 203 -1.89 1.00 17.43
N ASP A 204 -1.61 -0.26 17.78
CA ASP A 204 -0.37 -0.67 18.45
C ASP A 204 0.75 -1.04 17.45
N ARG A 205 0.59 -0.75 16.15
CA ARG A 205 1.62 -1.02 15.15
C ARG A 205 2.82 -0.10 15.37
N LEU A 206 3.97 -0.70 15.65
CA LEU A 206 5.26 -0.01 15.64
C LEU A 206 5.78 0.11 14.20
N PHE A 207 6.78 0.96 13.96
CA PHE A 207 7.30 1.21 12.61
C PHE A 207 8.83 1.33 12.54
N THR A 208 9.33 1.14 11.33
CA THR A 208 10.73 1.32 10.95
C THR A 208 10.91 2.59 10.11
N LEU A 209 11.93 3.39 10.40
CA LEU A 209 12.35 4.53 9.58
C LEU A 209 13.55 4.20 8.69
N GLY A 210 13.43 4.50 7.40
CA GLY A 210 14.54 4.55 6.44
C GLY A 210 15.17 5.93 6.35
N ALA A 211 16.38 6.00 5.79
CA ALA A 211 17.20 7.21 5.70
C ALA A 211 16.65 8.22 4.68
N SER A 212 15.60 8.92 5.06
CA SER A 212 14.91 9.89 4.21
C SER A 212 14.23 10.96 5.04
N ALA A 213 14.26 12.20 4.54
CA ALA A 213 13.47 13.30 5.07
C ALA A 213 11.97 13.19 4.74
N GLY A 214 11.59 12.29 3.82
CA GLY A 214 10.20 12.09 3.38
C GLY A 214 9.39 11.12 4.24
N SER A 215 10.00 10.47 5.24
CA SER A 215 9.30 9.51 6.10
C SER A 215 8.34 10.22 7.04
N ARG A 216 7.03 9.97 6.87
CA ARG A 216 6.00 10.80 7.49
C ARG A 216 4.77 10.02 7.96
N LEU A 217 4.24 10.45 9.11
CA LEU A 217 2.89 10.10 9.57
C LEU A 217 2.01 11.34 9.45
N GLU A 218 0.84 11.20 8.83
CA GLU A 218 -0.16 12.26 8.75
C GLU A 218 -1.51 11.79 9.28
N SER A 219 -2.19 12.70 9.97
CA SER A 219 -3.61 12.56 10.30
C SER A 219 -4.40 13.71 9.68
N SER A 220 -5.21 13.38 8.68
CA SER A 220 -6.04 14.32 7.93
C SER A 220 -7.51 13.88 7.90
N GLY A 221 -7.86 12.91 8.73
CA GLY A 221 -9.22 12.40 8.90
C GLY A 221 -10.10 13.30 9.75
N THR A 222 -11.37 12.94 9.86
CA THR A 222 -12.32 13.65 10.74
C THR A 222 -12.13 13.29 12.21
N GLY A 223 -11.55 12.13 12.52
CA GLY A 223 -11.17 11.75 13.89
C GLY A 223 -9.67 11.53 14.05
N ALA A 224 -9.23 11.61 15.31
CA ALA A 224 -7.81 11.50 15.66
C ALA A 224 -7.33 10.03 15.60
N ILE A 225 -6.06 9.85 15.26
CA ILE A 225 -5.36 8.55 15.30
C ILE A 225 -4.45 8.47 16.52
N ALA A 226 -4.48 7.34 17.24
CA ALA A 226 -3.57 7.07 18.35
C ALA A 226 -2.64 5.90 18.03
N PHE A 227 -1.33 6.15 17.94
CA PHE A 227 -0.30 5.11 17.91
C PHE A 227 0.09 4.78 19.35
N THR A 228 -0.31 3.60 19.85
CA THR A 228 -0.28 3.24 21.28
C THR A 228 0.92 2.38 21.68
N ASN A 229 1.71 1.88 20.73
CA ASN A 229 2.90 1.09 21.02
C ASN A 229 3.98 1.93 21.70
N THR A 230 4.51 1.47 22.83
CA THR A 230 5.54 2.20 23.60
C THR A 230 6.98 1.78 23.30
N GLY A 231 7.19 0.81 22.40
CA GLY A 231 8.51 0.33 22.01
C GLY A 231 9.32 1.38 21.24
N ALA A 232 10.64 1.16 21.16
CA ALA A 232 11.53 1.96 20.34
C ALA A 232 11.27 1.76 18.85
N ILE A 233 11.17 2.85 18.10
CA ILE A 233 11.13 2.79 16.63
C ILE A 233 12.38 2.04 16.11
N ALA A 234 12.23 1.33 15.00
CA ALA A 234 13.34 0.65 14.34
C ALA A 234 13.90 1.49 13.19
N PHE A 235 15.06 1.08 12.66
CA PHE A 235 15.73 1.74 11.54
C PHE A 235 16.13 0.74 10.46
N SER A 236 15.95 1.11 9.19
CA SER A 236 16.25 0.21 8.06
C SER A 236 17.75 0.08 7.76
N ALA A 237 18.56 1.09 8.12
CA ALA A 237 20.01 1.11 7.94
C ALA A 237 20.63 1.75 9.18
N LEU A 238 21.54 1.06 9.88
CA LEU A 238 22.10 1.55 11.14
C LEU A 238 23.06 2.72 10.93
N GLY A 239 23.08 3.67 11.86
CA GLY A 239 24.06 4.77 11.87
C GLY A 239 23.76 5.93 10.92
N THR A 240 22.66 5.90 10.17
CA THR A 240 22.25 6.99 9.29
C THR A 240 21.33 7.98 10.01
N SER A 241 21.51 9.28 9.74
CA SER A 241 20.61 10.32 10.26
C SER A 241 19.25 10.26 9.58
N GLN A 242 18.18 10.40 10.37
CA GLN A 242 16.81 10.23 9.93
C GLN A 242 15.97 11.45 10.32
N THR A 243 14.84 11.63 9.64
CA THR A 243 13.80 12.55 10.08
C THR A 243 12.49 11.79 10.21
N LEU A 244 11.82 11.93 11.35
CA LEU A 244 10.40 11.60 11.47
C LEU A 244 9.61 12.90 11.24
N ALA A 245 8.74 12.92 10.25
CA ALA A 245 7.80 14.02 10.08
C ALA A 245 6.40 13.63 10.57
N LEU A 246 5.77 14.50 11.35
CA LEU A 246 4.38 14.40 11.79
C LEU A 246 3.58 15.52 11.16
N GLY A 247 2.36 15.26 10.71
CA GLY A 247 1.48 16.33 10.28
C GLY A 247 0.07 15.92 9.90
N GLY A 248 -0.46 16.56 8.86
CA GLY A 248 -1.87 16.47 8.47
C GLY A 248 -2.71 17.64 9.01
N THR A 249 -4.03 17.56 8.78
CA THR A 249 -4.99 18.63 9.06
C THR A 249 -5.88 18.38 10.28
N ASN A 250 -5.86 17.17 10.85
CA ASN A 250 -6.71 16.83 11.99
C ASN A 250 -6.24 17.58 13.26
N THR A 251 -7.11 18.42 13.82
CA THR A 251 -6.80 19.24 15.00
C THR A 251 -7.11 18.55 16.33
N GLY A 252 -7.68 17.34 16.29
CA GLY A 252 -7.83 16.50 17.48
C GLY A 252 -6.50 15.95 17.98
N ASN A 253 -6.54 15.25 19.11
CA ASN A 253 -5.34 14.74 19.79
C ASN A 253 -4.79 13.49 19.08
N ASN A 254 -4.14 13.67 17.93
CA ASN A 254 -3.36 12.60 17.31
C ASN A 254 -2.17 12.31 18.21
N SER A 255 -1.92 11.06 18.55
CA SER A 255 -0.90 10.72 19.53
C SER A 255 0.08 9.67 19.04
N LEU A 256 1.32 9.80 19.50
CA LEU A 256 2.40 8.87 19.24
C LEU A 256 3.04 8.46 20.57
N ALA A 257 2.84 7.21 20.96
CA ALA A 257 3.43 6.61 22.14
C ALA A 257 4.75 5.88 21.85
N ALA A 258 5.18 5.76 20.59
CA ALA A 258 6.45 5.10 20.27
C ALA A 258 7.63 5.86 20.88
N GLN A 259 8.61 5.14 21.40
CA GLN A 259 9.85 5.75 21.89
C GLN A 259 10.68 6.19 20.68
N ILE A 260 10.91 7.49 20.54
CA ILE A 260 11.74 8.06 19.48
C ILE A 260 13.19 8.07 19.97
N THR A 261 14.07 7.38 19.26
CA THR A 261 15.49 7.23 19.60
C THR A 261 16.39 7.68 18.45
N ASN A 262 17.70 7.83 18.71
CA ASN A 262 18.69 7.92 17.64
C ASN A 262 18.95 6.54 17.01
N ASN A 263 19.35 6.55 15.76
CA ASN A 263 19.76 5.38 15.00
C ASN A 263 21.25 5.05 15.24
N GLY A 264 21.59 4.64 16.46
CA GLY A 264 22.99 4.53 16.87
C GLY A 264 23.69 5.90 16.82
N ALA A 265 24.75 6.02 16.02
CA ALA A 265 25.44 7.30 15.79
C ALA A 265 24.65 8.26 14.87
N GLY A 266 23.67 7.76 14.13
CA GLY A 266 22.81 8.56 13.26
C GLY A 266 21.75 9.30 14.09
N VAL A 267 21.71 10.62 13.97
CA VAL A 267 20.79 11.45 14.75
C VAL A 267 19.39 11.42 14.13
N THR A 268 18.37 11.24 14.96
CA THR A 268 16.97 11.36 14.55
C THR A 268 16.48 12.78 14.85
N SER A 269 16.01 13.47 13.81
CA SER A 269 15.32 14.76 13.92
C SER A 269 13.80 14.57 13.83
N LEU A 270 13.05 15.53 14.37
CA LEU A 270 11.60 15.53 14.34
C LEU A 270 11.10 16.79 13.62
N THR A 271 10.17 16.63 12.69
CA THR A 271 9.48 17.76 12.07
C THR A 271 7.99 17.66 12.34
N LYS A 272 7.36 18.76 12.76
CA LYS A 272 5.91 18.92 12.83
C LYS A 272 5.47 19.91 11.76
N ASP A 273 4.69 19.45 10.78
CA ASP A 273 4.11 20.28 9.72
C ASP A 273 2.58 20.18 9.71
N GLY A 274 1.93 21.02 8.90
CA GLY A 274 0.48 21.03 8.74
C GLY A 274 -0.25 21.61 9.96
N ALA A 275 -1.54 21.92 9.78
CA ALA A 275 -2.34 22.59 10.81
C ALA A 275 -2.73 21.68 12.00
N GLY A 276 -2.61 20.36 11.85
CA GLY A 276 -3.07 19.41 12.86
C GLY A 276 -2.27 19.41 14.16
N THR A 277 -2.79 18.69 15.15
CA THR A 277 -2.19 18.52 16.48
C THR A 277 -1.59 17.13 16.60
N TRP A 278 -0.36 17.02 17.10
CA TRP A 278 0.26 15.76 17.49
C TRP A 278 0.79 15.83 18.92
N ILE A 279 0.60 14.76 19.68
CA ILE A 279 1.04 14.63 21.08
C ILE A 279 2.04 13.47 21.18
N LEU A 280 3.22 13.73 21.73
CA LEU A 280 4.23 12.70 22.00
C LEU A 280 4.11 12.22 23.44
N ASN A 281 3.69 10.97 23.63
CA ASN A 281 3.35 10.47 24.96
C ASN A 281 4.49 9.69 25.64
N ASN A 282 5.59 9.43 24.93
CA ASN A 282 6.66 8.58 25.45
C ASN A 282 7.80 9.38 26.09
N GLN A 283 7.80 9.42 27.42
CA GLN A 283 8.80 10.11 28.24
C GLN A 283 10.21 9.51 28.12
N ASN A 284 10.35 8.27 27.62
CA ASN A 284 11.63 7.62 27.43
C ASN A 284 12.29 7.97 26.08
N SER A 285 11.66 8.83 25.26
CA SER A 285 12.25 9.27 23.99
C SER A 285 13.58 9.99 24.23
N SER A 286 14.59 9.66 23.43
CA SER A 286 16.00 10.07 23.64
C SER A 286 16.70 10.55 22.37
N TYR A 287 15.94 10.89 21.33
CA TYR A 287 16.50 11.48 20.12
C TYR A 287 17.19 12.82 20.42
N ALA A 288 18.28 13.09 19.71
CA ALA A 288 19.11 14.28 19.93
C ALA A 288 19.03 15.30 18.77
N GLY A 289 18.28 14.98 17.72
CA GLY A 289 18.14 15.85 16.57
C GLY A 289 17.23 17.03 16.85
N ILE A 290 17.26 17.99 15.92
CA ILE A 290 16.45 19.20 16.01
C ILE A 290 14.97 18.83 15.89
N THR A 291 14.16 19.44 16.75
CA THR A 291 12.70 19.48 16.60
C THR A 291 12.32 20.76 15.90
N THR A 292 11.74 20.65 14.70
CA THR A 292 11.27 21.77 13.90
C THR A 292 9.74 21.77 13.87
N ILE A 293 9.12 22.89 14.26
CA ILE A 293 7.67 23.08 14.19
C ILE A 293 7.37 24.12 13.10
N ASN A 294 6.89 23.66 11.95
CA ASN A 294 6.51 24.50 10.82
C ASN A 294 5.02 24.85 10.82
N GLY A 295 4.20 24.18 11.63
CA GLY A 295 2.78 24.49 11.79
C GLY A 295 2.04 23.56 12.75
N GLY A 296 0.85 24.01 13.18
CA GLY A 296 -0.01 23.28 14.10
C GLY A 296 0.56 23.18 15.51
N VAL A 297 0.22 22.11 16.23
CA VAL A 297 0.64 21.89 17.62
C VAL A 297 1.45 20.60 17.73
N LEU A 298 2.60 20.69 18.38
CA LEU A 298 3.33 19.54 18.91
C LEU A 298 3.29 19.64 20.44
N GLY A 299 2.61 18.70 21.08
CA GLY A 299 2.46 18.61 22.53
C GLY A 299 3.21 17.43 23.14
#